data_AF-A0A956RPG3-F1
#
_entry.id   AF-A0A956RPG3-F1
#
_cell.length_a   1.000
_cell.length_b   1.000
_cell.length_c   1.000
_cell.angle_alpha   90.00
_cell.angle_beta   90.00
_cell.angle_gamma   90.00
#
_symmetry.space_group_name_H-M   'P 1'
#
loop_
_entity.id
_entity.type
_entity.pdbx_description
1 polymer ?
#
loop_
_entity_poly.entity_id
_entity_poly.type
_entity_poly.pdbx_seq_one_letter_code
_entity_poly.pdbx_strand_id
1 'polypeptide(L)'
;MEPSSPLMIALTAFFAVFTALAVLTLVLYALRAVGSVSARTSTPAVASENMLTPELIAVLAAAATATLRRPIRIHAVHVHHEASVEDWSRAGRLDVMYSHRFGRRS
;
A
#
# COMPACT_ATOMS: atom_id res chain seq x y z
N MET A 1 12.94 2.73 40.41
CA MET A 1 13.00 2.24 39.01
C MET A 1 14.02 1.11 39.02
N GLU A 2 13.54 -0.12 39.15
CA GLU A 2 14.40 -1.31 39.13
C GLU A 2 15.15 -1.37 37.78
N PRO A 3 16.48 -1.61 37.76
CA PRO A 3 17.20 -1.74 36.51
C PRO A 3 16.68 -2.97 35.77
N SER A 4 15.95 -2.75 34.68
CA SER A 4 15.53 -3.83 33.78
C SER A 4 16.77 -4.57 33.31
N SER A 5 16.79 -5.88 33.56
CA SER A 5 17.93 -6.72 33.18
C SER A 5 18.26 -6.51 31.69
N PRO A 6 19.54 -6.39 31.30
CA PRO A 6 19.92 -6.09 29.92
C PRO A 6 19.36 -7.12 28.93
N LEU A 7 19.19 -8.35 29.39
CA LEU A 7 18.56 -9.45 28.66
C LEU A 7 17.09 -9.17 28.34
N MET A 8 16.30 -8.62 29.28
CA MET A 8 14.91 -8.24 29.02
C MET A 8 14.80 -7.12 27.98
N ILE A 9 15.71 -6.13 28.03
CA ILE A 9 15.72 -5.04 27.05
C ILE A 9 16.00 -5.59 25.65
N ALA A 10 17.00 -6.46 25.53
CA ALA A 10 17.36 -7.10 24.26
C ALA A 10 16.20 -7.94 23.68
N LEU A 11 15.53 -8.75 24.51
CA LEU A 11 14.37 -9.55 24.08
C LEU A 11 13.21 -8.67 23.64
N THR A 12 12.93 -7.59 24.37
CA THR A 12 11.83 -6.68 24.04
C THR A 12 12.09 -5.99 22.69
N ALA A 13 13.31 -5.49 22.48
CA ALA A 13 13.70 -4.88 21.21
C ALA A 13 13.63 -5.87 20.05
N PHE A 14 14.12 -7.09 20.25
CA PHE A 14 14.04 -8.15 19.24
C PHE A 14 12.58 -8.46 18.87
N PHE A 15 11.72 -8.67 19.87
CA PHE A 15 10.31 -8.95 19.63
C PHE A 15 9.59 -7.81 18.91
N ALA A 16 9.89 -6.57 19.26
CA ALA A 16 9.35 -5.38 18.59
C ALA A 16 9.74 -5.35 17.11
N VAL A 17 11.01 -5.60 16.79
CA VAL A 17 11.50 -5.64 15.40
C VAL A 17 10.82 -6.77 14.61
N PHE A 18 10.77 -7.98 15.16
CA PHE A 18 10.13 -9.11 14.49
C PHE A 18 8.63 -8.90 14.27
N THR A 19 7.95 -8.28 15.24
CA THR A 19 6.54 -7.93 15.10
C THR A 19 6.34 -6.89 14.00
N ALA A 20 7.19 -5.86 13.94
CA ALA A 20 7.14 -4.86 12.89
C ALA A 20 7.37 -5.48 11.49
N LEU A 21 8.37 -6.36 11.36
CA LEU A 21 8.64 -7.08 10.11
C LEU A 21 7.51 -8.04 9.72
N ALA A 22 6.90 -8.72 10.69
CA ALA A 22 5.76 -9.60 10.46
C ALA A 22 4.53 -8.83 9.96
N VAL A 23 4.24 -7.68 10.59
CA VAL A 23 3.15 -6.78 10.15
C VAL A 23 3.42 -6.27 8.73
N LEU A 24 4.64 -5.80 8.45
CA LEU A 24 5.03 -5.34 7.12
C LEU A 24 4.85 -6.46 6.08
N THR A 25 5.31 -7.67 6.40
CA THR A 25 5.18 -8.84 5.51
C THR A 25 3.73 -9.18 5.25
N LEU A 26 2.89 -9.16 6.29
CA LEU A 26 1.45 -9.41 6.18
C LEU A 26 0.78 -8.39 5.26
N VAL A 27 1.11 -7.10 5.39
CA VAL A 27 0.59 -6.03 4.53
C VAL A 27 1.00 -6.25 3.07
N LEU A 28 2.28 -6.53 2.82
CA LEU A 28 2.78 -6.81 1.47
C LEU A 28 2.10 -8.05 0.86
N TYR A 29 1.88 -9.10 1.67
CA TYR A 29 1.20 -10.31 1.23
C TYR A 29 -0.28 -10.05 0.92
N ALA A 30 -0.98 -9.26 1.76
CA ALA A 30 -2.35 -8.86 1.51
C ALA A 30 -2.48 -8.05 0.21
N LEU A 31 -1.59 -7.08 -0.01
CA LEU A 31 -1.55 -6.30 -1.25
C LEU A 31 -1.30 -7.20 -2.48
N ARG A 32 -0.39 -8.17 -2.36
CA ARG A 32 -0.10 -9.13 -3.44
C ARG A 32 -1.28 -10.06 -3.71
N ALA A 33 -1.96 -10.53 -2.67
CA ALA A 33 -3.15 -11.37 -2.81
C ALA A 33 -4.24 -10.63 -3.58
N VAL A 34 -4.53 -9.37 -3.19
CA VAL A 34 -5.49 -8.50 -3.89
C VAL A 34 -5.08 -8.28 -5.35
N GLY A 35 -3.80 -7.97 -5.62
CA GLY A 35 -3.31 -7.82 -7.00
C GLY A 35 -3.39 -9.09 -7.83
N SER A 36 -3.15 -10.27 -7.24
CA SER A 36 -3.19 -11.56 -7.94
C SER A 36 -4.61 -12.03 -8.27
N VAL A 37 -5.61 -11.58 -7.50
CA VAL A 37 -7.03 -11.82 -7.80
C VAL A 37 -7.46 -10.95 -8.99
N SER A 38 -7.04 -9.69 -9.05
CA SER A 38 -7.27 -8.82 -10.23
C SER A 38 -6.63 -9.36 -11.51
N ALA A 39 -5.44 -9.98 -11.44
CA ALA A 39 -4.77 -10.54 -12.61
C ALA A 39 -5.45 -11.81 -13.17
N ARG A 40 -6.15 -12.60 -12.33
CA ARG A 40 -6.89 -13.79 -12.77
C ARG A 40 -8.26 -13.47 -13.37
N THR A 41 -8.80 -12.29 -13.12
CA THR A 41 -10.02 -11.76 -13.76
C THR A 41 -9.71 -10.96 -15.03
N SER A 42 -8.51 -11.12 -15.60
CA SER A 42 -8.18 -10.56 -16.92
C SER A 42 -8.48 -11.59 -18.02
N THR A 43 -9.72 -12.06 -18.09
CA THR A 43 -10.31 -12.54 -19.35
C THR A 43 -10.90 -11.31 -20.05
N PRO A 44 -10.52 -11.01 -21.31
CA PRO A 44 -11.07 -9.86 -22.01
C PRO A 44 -12.49 -10.22 -22.46
N ALA A 45 -13.48 -9.87 -21.65
CA ALA A 45 -14.88 -9.94 -22.01
C ALA A 45 -15.56 -8.64 -21.58
N VAL A 46 -15.67 -7.73 -22.56
CA VAL A 46 -16.76 -6.79 -22.84
C VAL A 46 -17.68 -6.37 -21.66
N ALA A 47 -17.86 -5.04 -21.55
CA ALA A 47 -18.82 -4.26 -20.74
C ALA A 47 -18.34 -3.95 -19.30
N SER A 48 -17.78 -2.78 -19.00
CA SER A 48 -18.35 -1.42 -19.13
C SER A 48 -19.82 -1.36 -18.72
N GLU A 49 -20.07 -1.29 -17.40
CA GLU A 49 -21.21 -0.53 -16.89
C GLU A 49 -21.14 -0.15 -15.39
N ASN A 50 -20.19 -0.65 -14.58
CA ASN A 50 -20.16 -0.27 -13.16
C ASN A 50 -18.79 -0.43 -12.46
N MET A 51 -17.73 0.20 -12.97
CA MET A 51 -16.41 0.15 -12.29
C MET A 51 -16.37 0.92 -10.96
N LEU A 52 -17.30 1.86 -10.75
CA LEU A 52 -17.43 2.62 -9.51
C LEU A 52 -18.81 2.36 -8.92
N THR A 53 -18.93 1.25 -8.18
CA THR A 53 -20.18 0.99 -7.47
C THR A 53 -20.28 1.89 -6.23
N PRO A 54 -21.49 2.24 -5.78
CA PRO A 54 -21.69 2.99 -4.54
C PRO A 54 -21.01 2.36 -3.33
N GLU A 55 -20.97 1.02 -3.29
CA GLU A 55 -20.32 0.25 -2.22
C GLU A 55 -18.81 0.48 -2.22
N LEU A 56 -18.17 0.50 -3.40
CA LEU A 56 -16.74 0.77 -3.51
C LEU A 56 -16.40 2.19 -3.05
N ILE A 57 -17.21 3.17 -3.43
CA ILE A 57 -17.04 4.57 -3.00
C ILE A 57 -17.22 4.69 -1.48
N ALA A 58 -18.18 3.98 -0.89
CA ALA A 58 -18.38 3.94 0.56
C ALA A 58 -17.17 3.35 1.29
N VAL A 59 -16.61 2.26 0.78
CA VAL A 59 -15.38 1.65 1.33
C VAL A 59 -14.19 2.62 1.24
N LEU A 60 -14.01 3.30 0.09
CA LEU A 60 -12.96 4.30 -0.09
C LEU A 60 -13.13 5.49 0.87
N ALA A 61 -14.36 5.97 1.06
CA ALA A 61 -14.66 7.05 1.99
C ALA A 61 -14.37 6.65 3.44
N ALA A 62 -14.77 5.43 3.84
CA ALA A 62 -14.50 4.91 5.17
C ALA A 62 -12.99 4.75 5.43
N ALA A 63 -12.24 4.21 4.46
CA ALA A 63 -10.80 4.05 4.54
C ALA A 63 -10.08 5.42 4.63
N ALA A 64 -10.48 6.38 3.81
CA ALA A 64 -9.94 7.73 3.86
C ALA A 64 -10.23 8.38 5.22
N THR A 65 -11.46 8.24 5.74
CA THR A 65 -11.88 8.82 7.03
C THR A 65 -11.10 8.20 8.19
N ALA A 66 -10.90 6.89 8.17
CA ALA A 66 -10.10 6.18 9.16
C ALA A 66 -8.62 6.62 9.14
N THR A 67 -8.08 6.85 7.95
CA THR A 67 -6.67 7.22 7.76
C THR A 67 -6.41 8.68 8.15
N LEU A 68 -7.28 9.59 7.70
CA LEU A 68 -7.10 11.03 7.87
C LEU A 68 -7.71 11.56 9.19
N ARG A 69 -8.48 10.71 9.90
CA ARG A 69 -9.15 11.02 11.18
C ARG A 69 -9.94 12.32 11.18
N ARG A 70 -10.51 12.69 10.02
CA ARG A 70 -11.32 13.90 9.81
C ARG A 70 -12.48 13.55 8.89
N PRO A 71 -13.62 14.26 8.99
CA PRO A 71 -14.72 14.08 8.05
C PRO A 71 -14.27 14.51 6.65
N ILE A 72 -14.60 13.69 5.64
CA ILE A 72 -14.15 13.89 4.26
C ILE A 72 -15.34 13.79 3.32
N ARG A 73 -15.33 14.59 2.27
CA ARG A 73 -16.32 14.56 1.19
C ARG A 73 -15.60 14.27 -0.12
N ILE A 74 -15.97 13.17 -0.78
CA ILE A 74 -15.44 12.81 -2.09
C ILE A 74 -16.23 13.59 -3.14
N HIS A 75 -15.54 14.47 -3.88
CA HIS A 75 -16.18 15.32 -4.91
C HIS A 75 -16.10 14.72 -6.31
N ALA A 76 -14.99 14.07 -6.63
CA ALA A 76 -14.77 13.42 -7.91
C ALA A 76 -13.83 12.23 -7.73
N VAL A 77 -14.11 11.13 -8.43
CA VAL A 77 -13.23 9.97 -8.49
C VAL A 77 -12.83 9.76 -9.95
N HIS A 78 -11.54 9.89 -10.24
CA HIS A 78 -11.00 9.64 -11.58
C HIS A 78 -10.36 8.25 -11.58
N VAL A 79 -10.89 7.34 -12.40
CA VAL A 79 -10.30 6.01 -12.59
C VAL A 79 -9.39 6.07 -13.80
N HIS A 80 -8.08 5.93 -13.58
CA HIS A 80 -7.11 5.81 -14.67
C HIS A 80 -7.15 4.37 -15.20
N HIS A 81 -7.63 4.20 -16.43
CA HIS A 81 -7.88 2.87 -17.01
C HIS A 81 -6.69 2.30 -17.81
N GLU A 82 -5.61 3.07 -17.99
CA GLU A 82 -4.51 2.71 -18.92
C GLU A 82 -3.12 2.78 -18.30
N ALA A 83 -2.99 2.73 -16.98
CA ALA A 83 -1.66 2.47 -16.42
C ALA A 83 -1.46 0.95 -16.46
N SER A 84 -0.94 0.46 -17.58
CA SER A 84 -0.50 -0.93 -17.67
C SER A 84 0.43 -1.22 -16.49
N VAL A 85 0.49 -2.47 -16.03
CA VAL A 85 1.45 -2.88 -14.99
C VAL A 85 2.88 -2.45 -15.38
N GLU A 86 3.15 -2.35 -16.68
CA GLU A 86 4.36 -1.82 -17.29
C GLU A 86 4.61 -0.33 -16.97
N ASP A 87 3.57 0.51 -16.96
CA ASP A 87 3.68 1.95 -16.68
C ASP A 87 3.95 2.24 -15.21
N TRP A 88 3.28 1.51 -14.31
CA TRP A 88 3.57 1.58 -12.86
C TRP A 88 4.97 1.04 -12.55
N SER A 89 5.36 -0.07 -13.17
CA SER A 89 6.70 -0.64 -13.06
C SER A 89 7.76 0.32 -13.60
N ARG A 90 7.49 1.02 -14.71
CA ARG A 90 8.37 2.04 -15.28
C ARG A 90 8.49 3.26 -14.36
N ALA A 91 7.39 3.76 -13.81
CA ALA A 91 7.42 4.87 -12.86
C ALA A 91 8.23 4.52 -11.60
N GLY A 92 8.01 3.35 -11.02
CA GLY A 92 8.79 2.87 -9.88
C GLY A 92 10.27 2.67 -10.19
N ARG A 93 10.60 2.10 -11.37
CA ARG A 93 12.00 1.97 -11.83
C ARG A 93 12.67 3.33 -12.02
N LEU A 94 11.95 4.32 -12.57
CA LEU A 94 12.48 5.67 -12.74
C LEU A 94 12.72 6.35 -11.39
N ASP A 95 11.80 6.21 -10.42
CA ASP A 95 11.96 6.76 -9.07
C ASP A 95 13.17 6.17 -8.34
N VAL A 96 13.34 4.84 -8.39
CA VAL A 96 14.51 4.15 -7.84
C VAL A 96 15.81 4.61 -8.54
N MET A 97 15.80 4.72 -9.88
CA MET A 97 16.98 5.18 -10.62
C MET A 97 17.31 6.66 -10.34
N TYR A 98 16.31 7.49 -10.05
CA TYR A 98 16.47 8.90 -9.72
C TYR A 98 17.03 9.09 -8.31
N SER A 99 16.63 8.24 -7.35
CA SER A 99 17.14 8.25 -5.97
C SER A 99 18.67 8.07 -5.89
N HIS A 100 19.26 7.29 -6.81
CA HIS A 100 20.72 7.10 -6.87
C HIS A 100 21.49 8.30 -7.46
N ARG A 101 20.82 9.27 -8.09
CA ARG A 101 21.49 10.44 -8.71
C ARG A 101 21.65 11.63 -7.75
N PHE A 102 21.07 11.60 -6.56
CA PHE A 102 21.20 12.69 -5.57
C PHE A 102 22.21 12.42 -4.44
N GLY A 103 22.99 11.35 -4.53
CA GLY A 103 24.02 10.99 -3.54
C GLY A 103 25.45 11.33 -3.95
N ARG A 104 25.76 12.56 -4.39
CA ARG A 104 27.11 13.17 -4.31
C ARG A 104 27.14 14.58 -4.91
N ARG A 105 26.95 15.59 -4.07
CA ARG A 105 27.51 16.94 -4.25
C ARG A 105 27.90 17.52 -2.90
N SER A 106 29.16 17.26 -2.55
CA SER A 106 30.16 18.08 -1.84
C SER A 106 31.05 17.17 -1.03
#